data_AF-A0A3E2NVR8-F1
#
_entry.id   AF-A0A3E2NVR8-F1
#
_cell.length_a   1.000
_cell.length_b   1.000
_cell.length_c   1.000
_cell.angle_alpha   90.00
_cell.angle_beta   90.00
_cell.angle_gamma   90.00
#
_symmetry.space_group_name_H-M   'P 1'
#
loop_
_entity.id
_entity.type
_entity.pdbx_description
1 polymer ?
#
loop_
_entity_poly.entity_id
_entity_poly.type
_entity_poly.pdbx_seq_one_letter_code
_entity_poly.pdbx_strand_id
1 'polypeptide(L)'
;MLEDELCRLKSLLLSATGGQGNAGLYPMTSFDVPDKEAEYRRICTRWEAAGFSQASEEALVRYFNYHLKGISALSDTLSGLSCDSRCEDLRQLLNNLTGHLLYYFGEYLNKQIQAPAAYRNFVRERLSGEISRVTANLEGWDIPAALRQVLLAYVRHVDRQGVLTYHDLCYFETFLKAFSGQSEIVPDPEERLHRLLAELNYNDLRYIGYVQKKIADRLDGMTTTERAGELKVLKLRYPTGALPPACYPGWPSIQEMLTGWLNEELQLCVQQAASVENGKAAEKMHFDLSVSHLAFIFKLFYQEKLFGTATLTSLFRMISGGVSTKRQLTVSPGSLSKEFYSVDQQTAARVRDLLQRMISRINRNFFPVLAAASAACHFFQGSW
;
A
#
# COMPACT_ATOMS: atom_id res chain seq x y z
N MET A 1 -17.95 13.99 -33.84
CA MET A 1 -18.72 14.37 -32.63
C MET A 1 -17.76 14.56 -31.46
N LEU A 2 -17.03 13.53 -31.02
CA LEU A 2 -16.01 13.58 -29.94
C LEU A 2 -15.06 14.80 -29.93
N GLU A 3 -14.60 15.27 -31.09
CA GLU A 3 -13.60 16.34 -31.16
C GLU A 3 -14.18 17.74 -30.97
N ASP A 4 -15.48 17.93 -31.20
CA ASP A 4 -16.09 19.27 -31.34
C ASP A 4 -16.08 20.05 -30.01
N GLU A 5 -16.40 19.40 -28.88
CA GLU A 5 -16.42 20.07 -27.56
C GLU A 5 -15.03 20.50 -27.11
N LEU A 6 -14.04 19.61 -27.21
CA LEU A 6 -12.68 19.90 -26.78
C LEU A 6 -12.00 20.91 -27.72
N CYS A 7 -12.27 20.85 -29.03
CA CYS A 7 -11.77 21.85 -29.97
C CYS A 7 -12.31 23.24 -29.63
N ARG A 8 -13.60 23.35 -29.26
CA ARG A 8 -14.18 24.63 -28.86
C ARG A 8 -13.60 25.14 -27.54
N LEU A 9 -13.44 24.29 -26.52
CA LEU A 9 -12.76 24.66 -25.27
C LEU A 9 -11.30 25.10 -25.51
N LYS A 10 -10.58 24.43 -26.43
CA LYS A 10 -9.24 24.85 -26.88
C LYS A 10 -9.28 26.22 -27.53
N SER A 11 -10.25 26.50 -28.39
CA SER A 11 -10.41 27.82 -29.01
C SER A 11 -10.68 28.91 -27.98
N LEU A 12 -11.49 28.64 -26.95
CA LEU A 12 -11.71 29.56 -25.83
C LEU A 12 -10.43 29.81 -25.02
N LEU A 13 -9.61 28.78 -24.83
CA LEU A 13 -8.29 28.92 -24.20
C LEU A 13 -7.35 29.81 -25.02
N LEU A 14 -7.30 29.61 -26.34
CA LEU A 14 -6.47 30.39 -27.25
C LEU A 14 -6.89 31.87 -27.30
N SER A 15 -8.19 32.16 -27.23
CA SER A 15 -8.68 33.55 -27.17
C SER A 15 -8.40 34.21 -25.82
N ALA A 16 -8.54 33.46 -24.72
CA ALA A 16 -8.25 33.96 -23.36
C ALA A 16 -6.77 34.31 -23.17
N THR A 17 -5.86 33.57 -23.80
CA THR A 17 -4.41 33.77 -23.69
C THR A 17 -3.85 34.89 -24.57
N GLY A 18 -4.71 35.56 -25.35
CA GLY A 18 -4.33 36.74 -26.11
C GLY A 18 -3.24 36.50 -27.16
N GLY A 19 -3.15 35.28 -27.71
CA GLY A 19 -2.27 34.97 -28.84
C GLY A 19 -0.85 35.50 -28.70
N GLN A 20 -0.18 35.30 -27.55
CA GLN A 20 1.19 35.79 -27.30
C GLN A 20 2.28 35.16 -28.22
N GLY A 21 1.93 34.59 -29.36
CA GLY A 21 2.84 33.90 -30.27
C GLY A 21 2.56 34.15 -31.76
N ASN A 22 2.37 35.39 -32.19
CA ASN A 22 2.97 35.96 -33.42
C ASN A 22 2.42 37.36 -33.69
N ALA A 23 3.33 38.34 -33.70
CA ALA A 23 3.04 39.70 -34.14
C ALA A 23 2.75 39.70 -35.64
N GLY A 24 1.49 39.94 -36.01
CA GLY A 24 1.05 39.96 -37.41
C GLY A 24 -0.37 40.50 -37.58
N LEU A 25 -0.59 41.75 -37.16
CA LEU A 25 -1.59 42.71 -37.64
C LEU A 25 -2.89 42.13 -38.25
N TYR A 26 -3.83 41.72 -37.40
CA TYR A 26 -5.26 41.95 -37.64
C TYR A 26 -5.94 42.25 -36.30
N PRO A 27 -6.77 43.31 -36.20
CA PRO A 27 -7.61 43.53 -35.03
C PRO A 27 -8.68 42.44 -35.03
N MET A 28 -8.45 41.35 -34.30
CA MET A 28 -9.52 40.44 -33.96
C MET A 28 -10.52 41.22 -33.09
N THR A 29 -11.66 41.51 -33.68
CA THR A 29 -12.90 41.91 -33.00
C THR A 29 -13.07 41.08 -31.74
N SER A 30 -13.39 41.74 -30.63
CA SER A 30 -13.59 41.13 -29.30
C SER A 30 -14.42 39.85 -29.41
N PHE A 31 -13.76 38.71 -29.34
CA PHE A 31 -14.42 37.44 -29.09
C PHE A 31 -14.82 37.48 -27.62
N ASP A 32 -16.02 37.99 -27.33
CA ASP A 32 -16.61 37.84 -26.01
C ASP A 32 -16.63 36.35 -25.68
N VAL A 33 -16.07 36.00 -24.54
CA VAL A 33 -16.18 34.64 -24.01
C VAL A 33 -17.69 34.36 -23.94
N PRO A 34 -18.20 33.35 -24.68
CA PRO A 34 -19.60 32.98 -24.60
C PRO A 34 -19.99 32.83 -23.13
N ASP A 35 -21.21 33.24 -22.78
CA ASP A 35 -21.77 33.04 -21.43
C ASP A 35 -21.33 31.69 -20.87
N LYS A 36 -20.44 31.71 -19.87
CA LYS A 36 -19.80 30.50 -19.33
C LYS A 36 -20.82 29.47 -18.87
N GLU A 37 -21.97 29.95 -18.40
CA GLU A 37 -23.09 29.14 -17.94
C GLU A 37 -23.83 28.50 -19.11
N ALA A 38 -23.98 29.21 -20.23
CA ALA A 38 -24.53 28.65 -21.46
C ALA A 38 -23.61 27.56 -22.03
N GLU A 39 -22.29 27.76 -22.00
CA GLU A 39 -21.35 26.77 -22.51
C GLU A 39 -21.26 25.53 -21.61
N TYR A 40 -21.24 25.72 -20.28
CA TYR A 40 -21.35 24.63 -19.31
C TYR A 40 -22.58 23.76 -19.59
N ARG A 41 -23.77 24.38 -19.63
CA ARG A 41 -25.04 23.67 -19.89
C ARG A 41 -25.04 22.93 -21.22
N ARG A 42 -24.55 23.57 -22.29
CA ARG A 42 -24.45 22.96 -23.62
C ARG A 42 -23.62 21.67 -23.60
N ILE A 43 -22.46 21.68 -22.93
CA ILE A 43 -21.58 20.51 -22.84
C ILE A 43 -22.25 19.40 -22.01
N CYS A 44 -22.82 19.75 -20.85
CA CYS A 44 -23.53 18.79 -20.00
C CYS A 44 -24.70 18.10 -20.72
N THR A 45 -25.53 18.85 -21.45
CA THR A 45 -26.63 18.29 -22.25
C THR A 45 -26.13 17.31 -23.32
N ARG A 46 -24.97 17.56 -23.94
CA ARG A 46 -24.36 16.61 -24.88
C ARG A 46 -23.85 15.35 -24.20
N TRP A 47 -23.27 15.47 -23.01
CA TRP A 47 -22.85 14.32 -22.22
C TRP A 47 -24.03 13.47 -21.75
N GLU A 48 -25.12 14.09 -21.32
CA GLU A 48 -26.37 13.41 -21.00
C GLU A 48 -26.92 12.65 -22.22
N ALA A 49 -27.02 13.33 -23.38
CA ALA A 49 -27.47 12.70 -24.61
C ALA A 49 -26.58 11.52 -25.03
N ALA A 50 -25.26 11.60 -24.82
CA ALA A 50 -24.35 10.50 -25.06
C ALA A 50 -24.54 9.35 -24.06
N GLY A 51 -24.66 9.65 -22.77
CA GLY A 51 -24.86 8.66 -21.70
C GLY A 51 -26.18 7.88 -21.81
N PHE A 52 -27.24 8.50 -22.35
CA PHE A 52 -28.53 7.86 -22.61
C PHE A 52 -28.68 7.32 -24.05
N SER A 53 -27.60 7.31 -24.84
CA SER A 53 -27.63 6.76 -26.20
C SER A 53 -27.58 5.22 -26.21
N GLN A 54 -27.77 4.63 -27.40
CA GLN A 54 -27.61 3.18 -27.62
C GLN A 54 -26.14 2.77 -27.82
N ALA A 55 -25.18 3.59 -27.39
CA ALA A 55 -23.76 3.27 -27.48
C ALA A 55 -23.38 2.13 -26.54
N SER A 56 -22.39 1.33 -26.92
CA SER A 56 -21.87 0.27 -26.05
C SER A 56 -21.14 0.86 -24.84
N GLU A 57 -21.05 0.09 -23.75
CA GLU A 57 -20.33 0.50 -22.55
C GLU A 57 -18.87 0.87 -22.85
N GLU A 58 -18.18 0.10 -23.69
CA GLU A 58 -16.80 0.40 -24.09
C GLU A 58 -16.68 1.69 -24.92
N ALA A 59 -17.72 2.03 -25.68
CA ALA A 59 -17.78 3.31 -26.38
C ALA A 59 -17.98 4.47 -25.40
N LEU A 60 -18.85 4.32 -24.39
CA LEU A 60 -19.05 5.31 -23.32
C LEU A 60 -17.80 5.51 -22.47
N VAL A 61 -17.13 4.42 -22.06
CA VAL A 61 -15.86 4.46 -21.33
C VAL A 61 -14.82 5.25 -22.13
N ARG A 62 -14.64 4.94 -23.42
CA ARG A 62 -13.70 5.69 -24.27
C ARG A 62 -14.09 7.16 -24.40
N TYR A 63 -15.37 7.45 -24.58
CA TYR A 63 -15.90 8.79 -24.74
C TYR A 63 -15.64 9.66 -23.52
N PHE A 64 -16.08 9.23 -22.34
CA PHE A 64 -15.94 10.03 -21.11
C PHE A 64 -14.47 10.14 -20.66
N ASN A 65 -13.66 9.09 -20.84
CA ASN A 65 -12.22 9.20 -20.59
C ASN A 65 -11.51 10.16 -21.55
N TYR A 66 -11.94 10.23 -22.81
CA TYR A 66 -11.39 11.20 -23.76
C TYR A 66 -11.68 12.64 -23.31
N HIS A 67 -12.91 12.93 -22.89
CA HIS A 67 -13.26 14.26 -22.37
C HIS A 67 -12.54 14.60 -21.06
N LEU A 68 -12.47 13.65 -20.11
CA LEU A 68 -11.75 13.86 -18.85
C LEU A 68 -10.28 14.21 -19.12
N LYS A 69 -9.58 13.42 -19.94
CA LYS A 69 -8.18 13.68 -20.32
C LYS A 69 -8.00 15.03 -21.03
N GLY A 70 -8.93 15.37 -21.92
CA GLY A 70 -8.92 16.65 -22.63
C GLY A 70 -9.07 17.85 -21.70
N ILE A 71 -10.02 17.78 -20.77
CA ILE A 71 -10.23 18.80 -19.73
C ILE A 71 -9.01 18.88 -18.80
N SER A 72 -8.42 17.73 -18.42
CA SER A 72 -7.21 17.70 -17.60
C SER A 72 -6.05 18.43 -18.27
N ALA A 73 -5.79 18.14 -19.54
CA ALA A 73 -4.71 18.77 -20.30
C ALA A 73 -4.92 20.30 -20.46
N LEU A 74 -6.17 20.74 -20.66
CA LEU A 74 -6.51 22.16 -20.71
C LEU A 74 -6.29 22.84 -19.35
N SER A 75 -6.67 22.18 -18.26
CA SER A 75 -6.49 22.67 -16.89
C SER A 75 -5.00 22.82 -16.53
N ASP A 76 -4.17 21.86 -16.91
CA ASP A 76 -2.71 21.94 -16.71
C ASP A 76 -2.10 23.08 -17.56
N THR A 77 -2.55 23.25 -18.80
CA THR A 77 -2.11 24.37 -19.66
C THR A 77 -2.46 25.72 -19.02
N LEU A 78 -3.66 25.86 -18.47
CA LEU A 78 -4.11 27.07 -17.75
C LEU A 78 -3.36 27.36 -16.46
N SER A 79 -2.80 26.33 -15.83
CA SER A 79 -2.06 26.50 -14.57
C SER A 79 -0.72 27.21 -14.79
N GLY A 80 -0.17 27.17 -16.01
CA GLY A 80 1.06 27.88 -16.38
C GLY A 80 0.86 29.33 -16.84
N LEU A 81 -0.38 29.80 -16.93
CA LEU A 81 -0.75 31.10 -17.51
C LEU A 81 -1.10 32.13 -16.42
N SER A 82 -0.84 33.41 -16.73
CA SER A 82 -1.10 34.55 -15.81
C SER A 82 -2.59 34.66 -15.44
N CYS A 83 -2.87 35.05 -14.20
CA CYS A 83 -4.23 35.22 -13.67
C CYS A 83 -4.90 36.51 -14.15
N ASP A 84 -5.38 36.53 -15.40
CA ASP A 84 -6.45 37.46 -15.82
C ASP A 84 -7.82 36.86 -15.44
N SER A 85 -8.85 37.71 -15.30
CA SER A 85 -10.22 37.31 -14.94
C SER A 85 -10.78 36.23 -15.86
N ARG A 86 -10.49 36.31 -17.17
CA ARG A 86 -10.89 35.32 -18.18
C ARG A 86 -10.27 33.94 -17.95
N CYS A 87 -9.01 33.89 -17.50
CA CYS A 87 -8.37 32.62 -17.19
C CYS A 87 -9.03 31.97 -15.96
N GLU A 88 -9.46 32.77 -15.00
CA GLU A 88 -10.15 32.29 -13.81
C GLU A 88 -11.56 31.76 -14.14
N ASP A 89 -12.31 32.47 -14.98
CA ASP A 89 -13.60 31.99 -15.46
C ASP A 89 -13.48 30.65 -16.20
N LEU A 90 -12.46 30.49 -17.04
CA LEU A 90 -12.22 29.24 -17.75
C LEU A 90 -11.77 28.11 -16.80
N ARG A 91 -10.93 28.40 -15.80
CA ARG A 91 -10.57 27.42 -14.75
C ARG A 91 -11.81 26.94 -13.99
N GLN A 92 -12.67 27.87 -13.58
CA GLN A 92 -13.93 27.54 -12.92
C GLN A 92 -14.82 26.66 -13.80
N LEU A 93 -14.97 26.99 -15.08
CA LEU A 93 -15.72 26.19 -16.05
C LEU A 93 -15.16 24.76 -16.15
N LEU A 94 -13.84 24.60 -16.33
CA LEU A 94 -13.21 23.27 -16.43
C LEU A 94 -13.35 22.46 -15.13
N ASN A 95 -13.24 23.10 -13.97
CA ASN A 95 -13.44 22.45 -12.67
C ASN A 95 -14.89 21.97 -12.49
N ASN A 96 -15.87 22.79 -12.88
CA ASN A 96 -17.29 22.41 -12.84
C ASN A 96 -17.60 21.26 -13.80
N LEU A 97 -17.07 21.31 -15.03
CA LEU A 97 -17.20 20.23 -16.01
C LEU A 97 -16.57 18.92 -15.50
N THR A 98 -15.39 18.99 -14.87
CA THR A 98 -14.74 17.83 -14.25
C THR A 98 -15.60 17.25 -13.13
N GLY A 99 -16.14 18.10 -12.25
CA GLY A 99 -17.05 17.67 -11.18
C GLY A 99 -18.31 17.00 -11.72
N HIS A 100 -18.91 17.55 -12.78
CA HIS A 100 -20.08 16.96 -13.43
C HIS A 100 -19.79 15.57 -14.01
N LEU A 101 -18.65 15.39 -14.71
CA LEU A 101 -18.22 14.09 -15.22
C LEU A 101 -18.08 13.06 -14.10
N LEU A 102 -17.40 13.42 -13.02
CA LEU A 102 -17.14 12.52 -11.90
C LEU A 102 -18.43 12.11 -11.17
N TYR A 103 -19.39 13.03 -11.06
CA TYR A 103 -20.64 12.78 -10.35
C TYR A 103 -21.63 11.94 -11.16
N TYR A 104 -21.92 12.31 -12.41
CA TYR A 104 -22.95 11.66 -13.23
C TYR A 104 -22.43 10.47 -14.04
N PHE A 105 -21.15 10.48 -14.41
CA PHE A 105 -20.56 9.50 -15.33
C PHE A 105 -19.36 8.77 -14.71
N GLY A 106 -19.23 8.80 -13.39
CA GLY A 106 -18.09 8.27 -12.64
C GLY A 106 -17.78 6.80 -12.93
N GLU A 107 -18.78 5.98 -13.23
CA GLU A 107 -18.61 4.55 -13.54
C GLU A 107 -17.89 4.30 -14.88
N TYR A 108 -17.98 5.25 -15.82
CA TYR A 108 -17.31 5.15 -17.12
C TYR A 108 -15.88 5.71 -17.12
N LEU A 109 -15.43 6.29 -16.01
CA LEU A 109 -14.17 7.03 -15.92
C LEU A 109 -13.05 6.19 -15.31
N ASN A 110 -11.86 6.30 -15.90
CA ASN A 110 -10.64 5.85 -15.24
C ASN A 110 -10.20 6.89 -14.19
N LYS A 111 -10.63 6.66 -12.95
CA LYS A 111 -10.32 7.53 -11.81
C LYS A 111 -8.86 7.42 -11.33
N GLN A 112 -8.06 6.47 -11.87
CA GLN A 112 -6.63 6.32 -11.52
C GLN A 112 -5.73 7.35 -12.21
N ILE A 113 -6.28 8.18 -13.10
CA ILE A 113 -5.54 9.26 -13.74
C ILE A 113 -5.26 10.36 -12.70
N GLN A 114 -4.06 10.92 -12.74
CA GLN A 114 -3.68 12.08 -11.93
C GLN A 114 -4.62 13.26 -12.21
N ALA A 115 -5.21 13.82 -11.15
CA ALA A 115 -6.03 15.01 -11.25
C ALA A 115 -5.14 16.25 -11.50
N PRO A 116 -5.51 17.20 -12.37
CA PRO A 116 -4.79 18.46 -12.58
C PRO A 116 -4.60 19.26 -11.29
N ALA A 117 -3.51 20.03 -11.20
CA ALA A 117 -3.21 20.82 -10.00
C ALA A 117 -4.34 21.81 -9.65
N ALA A 118 -4.90 22.49 -10.65
CA ALA A 118 -6.01 23.42 -10.46
C ALA A 118 -7.25 22.72 -9.89
N TYR A 119 -7.57 21.52 -10.38
CA TYR A 119 -8.71 20.75 -9.85
C TYR A 119 -8.46 20.26 -8.41
N ARG A 120 -7.23 19.80 -8.10
CA ARG A 120 -6.86 19.44 -6.72
C ARG A 120 -7.04 20.62 -5.76
N ASN A 121 -6.61 21.81 -6.17
CA ASN A 121 -6.76 23.03 -5.36
C ASN A 121 -8.23 23.42 -5.19
N PHE A 122 -9.00 23.40 -6.29
CA PHE A 122 -10.44 23.65 -6.25
C PHE A 122 -11.18 22.73 -5.27
N VAL A 123 -10.89 21.42 -5.29
CA VAL A 123 -11.49 20.46 -4.36
C VAL A 123 -11.07 20.76 -2.92
N ARG A 124 -9.79 21.09 -2.67
CA ARG A 124 -9.29 21.43 -1.33
C ARG A 124 -9.96 22.67 -0.77
N GLU A 125 -10.05 23.75 -1.55
CA GLU A 125 -10.71 25.00 -1.14
C GLU A 125 -12.18 24.75 -0.80
N ARG A 126 -12.88 24.03 -1.69
CA ARG A 126 -14.28 23.64 -1.49
C ARG A 126 -14.49 22.80 -0.22
N LEU A 127 -13.55 21.92 0.11
CA LEU A 127 -13.63 21.02 1.26
C LEU A 127 -12.94 21.55 2.53
N SER A 128 -12.33 22.74 2.50
CA SER A 128 -11.52 23.29 3.61
C SER A 128 -12.27 23.36 4.95
N GLY A 129 -13.55 23.74 4.93
CA GLY A 129 -14.41 23.74 6.13
C GLY A 129 -14.67 22.34 6.67
N GLU A 130 -14.94 21.36 5.79
CA GLU A 130 -15.11 19.95 6.17
C GLU A 130 -13.81 19.38 6.75
N ILE A 131 -12.67 19.65 6.12
CA ILE A 131 -11.33 19.23 6.57
C ILE A 131 -11.07 19.76 7.99
N SER A 132 -11.31 21.05 8.21
CA SER A 132 -11.10 21.69 9.52
C SER A 132 -12.00 21.08 10.58
N ARG A 133 -13.28 20.87 10.26
CA ARG A 133 -14.25 20.25 11.18
C ARG A 133 -13.89 18.81 11.52
N VAL A 134 -13.60 17.97 10.52
CA VAL A 134 -13.20 16.57 10.75
C VAL A 134 -11.91 16.48 11.55
N THR A 135 -10.94 17.36 11.28
CA THR A 135 -9.69 17.42 12.05
C THR A 135 -9.95 17.75 13.52
N ALA A 136 -10.74 18.78 13.80
CA ALA A 136 -11.11 19.16 15.16
C ALA A 136 -11.88 18.04 15.88
N ASN A 137 -12.83 17.39 15.20
CA ASN A 137 -13.58 16.27 15.75
C ASN A 137 -12.65 15.10 16.12
N LEU A 138 -11.76 14.69 15.22
CA LEU A 138 -10.79 13.60 15.47
C LEU A 138 -9.85 13.91 16.64
N GLU A 139 -9.50 15.18 16.84
CA GLU A 139 -8.68 15.63 17.97
C GLU A 139 -9.45 15.63 19.29
N GLY A 140 -10.75 15.97 19.26
CA GLY A 140 -11.63 15.99 20.43
C GLY A 140 -12.19 14.64 20.86
N TRP A 141 -12.24 13.64 19.96
CA TRP A 141 -12.79 12.32 20.29
C TRP A 141 -11.92 11.53 21.26
N ASP A 142 -12.57 10.85 22.20
CA ASP A 142 -11.94 9.92 23.15
C ASP A 142 -11.62 8.58 22.49
N ILE A 143 -10.59 8.58 21.64
CA ILE A 143 -10.13 7.40 20.89
C ILE A 143 -8.62 7.21 21.11
N PRO A 144 -8.10 5.97 20.95
CA PRO A 144 -6.68 5.72 21.13
C PRO A 144 -5.81 6.58 20.21
N ALA A 145 -4.72 7.12 20.77
CA ALA A 145 -3.83 8.05 20.07
C ALA A 145 -3.26 7.47 18.77
N ALA A 146 -2.98 6.16 18.74
CA ALA A 146 -2.50 5.48 17.54
C ALA A 146 -3.54 5.51 16.40
N LEU A 147 -4.82 5.22 16.69
CA LEU A 147 -5.90 5.31 15.70
C LEU A 147 -6.09 6.75 15.23
N ARG A 148 -6.11 7.72 16.15
CA ARG A 148 -6.18 9.15 15.81
C ARG A 148 -5.06 9.56 14.86
N GLN A 149 -3.82 9.13 15.13
CA GLN A 149 -2.68 9.43 14.30
C GLN A 149 -2.82 8.85 12.88
N VAL A 150 -3.35 7.63 12.74
CA VAL A 150 -3.60 7.02 11.43
C VAL A 150 -4.58 7.87 10.61
N LEU A 151 -5.68 8.29 11.22
CA LEU A 151 -6.73 9.07 10.54
C LEU A 151 -6.26 10.49 10.19
N LEU A 152 -5.62 11.18 11.14
CA LEU A 152 -5.05 12.51 10.89
C LEU A 152 -3.93 12.48 9.84
N ALA A 153 -3.14 11.40 9.79
CA ALA A 153 -2.10 11.25 8.78
C ALA A 153 -2.69 11.11 7.36
N TYR A 154 -3.87 10.50 7.21
CA TYR A 154 -4.58 10.44 5.94
C TYR A 154 -5.13 11.80 5.53
N VAL A 155 -5.80 12.52 6.44
CA VAL A 155 -6.28 13.89 6.18
C VAL A 155 -5.14 14.81 5.75
N ARG A 156 -4.01 14.77 6.47
CA ARG A 156 -2.81 15.56 6.14
C ARG A 156 -2.16 15.15 4.82
N HIS A 157 -2.24 13.87 4.45
CA HIS A 157 -1.67 13.40 3.19
C HIS A 157 -2.41 14.00 1.99
N VAL A 158 -3.75 13.96 2.02
CA VAL A 158 -4.59 14.52 0.94
C VAL A 158 -4.55 16.05 0.94
N ASP A 159 -4.44 16.67 2.12
CA ASP A 159 -4.34 18.13 2.23
C ASP A 159 -3.01 18.68 1.67
N ARG A 160 -1.91 17.94 1.79
CA ARG A 160 -0.62 18.35 1.20
C ARG A 160 -0.69 18.39 -0.33
N GLN A 161 0.11 19.26 -0.94
CA GLN A 161 0.24 19.36 -2.40
C GLN A 161 1.01 18.15 -2.96
N GLY A 162 0.33 17.01 -3.03
CA GLY A 162 0.83 15.77 -3.61
C GLY A 162 0.27 15.51 -5.01
N VAL A 163 0.81 14.46 -5.63
CA VAL A 163 0.21 13.83 -6.80
C VAL A 163 -0.98 13.01 -6.32
N LEU A 164 -2.18 13.49 -6.60
CA LEU A 164 -3.43 12.80 -6.28
C LEU A 164 -4.17 12.47 -7.57
N THR A 165 -4.77 11.30 -7.61
CA THR A 165 -5.68 10.86 -8.66
C THR A 165 -7.09 11.37 -8.42
N TYR A 166 -7.96 11.26 -9.42
CA TYR A 166 -9.38 11.53 -9.22
C TYR A 166 -10.02 10.58 -8.20
N HIS A 167 -9.55 9.34 -8.15
CA HIS A 167 -9.98 8.35 -7.17
C HIS A 167 -9.69 8.85 -5.74
N ASP A 168 -8.47 9.33 -5.49
CA ASP A 168 -8.07 9.81 -4.16
C ASP A 168 -8.95 10.96 -3.68
N LEU A 169 -9.27 11.91 -4.58
CA LEU A 169 -10.14 13.05 -4.27
C LEU A 169 -11.60 12.62 -4.00
N CYS A 170 -12.15 11.71 -4.83
CA CYS A 170 -13.50 11.20 -4.64
C CYS A 170 -13.64 10.38 -3.34
N TYR A 171 -12.65 9.53 -3.05
CA TYR A 171 -12.61 8.78 -1.81
C TYR A 171 -12.49 9.73 -0.61
N PHE A 172 -11.61 10.73 -0.68
CA PHE A 172 -11.44 11.71 0.38
C PHE A 172 -12.71 12.52 0.66
N GLU A 173 -13.43 12.94 -0.37
CA GLU A 173 -14.74 13.61 -0.19
C GLU A 173 -15.75 12.68 0.50
N THR A 174 -15.77 11.39 0.14
CA THR A 174 -16.63 10.39 0.78
C THR A 174 -16.22 10.17 2.24
N PHE A 175 -14.92 10.09 2.51
CA PHE A 175 -14.35 9.99 3.85
C PHE A 175 -14.77 11.18 4.71
N LEU A 176 -14.60 12.43 4.23
CA LEU A 176 -14.99 13.61 4.99
C LEU A 176 -16.49 13.62 5.30
N LYS A 177 -17.35 13.33 4.31
CA LYS A 177 -18.81 13.26 4.53
C LYS A 177 -19.19 12.24 5.59
N ALA A 178 -18.57 11.06 5.54
CA ALA A 178 -18.81 9.99 6.50
C ALA A 178 -18.43 10.40 7.94
N PHE A 179 -17.31 11.11 8.12
CA PHE A 179 -16.84 11.58 9.43
C PHE A 179 -17.61 12.82 9.93
N SER A 180 -18.01 13.70 9.02
CA SER A 180 -18.81 14.88 9.29
C SER A 180 -20.20 14.56 9.86
N GLY A 181 -20.77 13.40 9.51
CA GLY A 181 -22.07 12.94 10.02
C GLY A 181 -22.02 12.27 11.40
N GLN A 182 -20.85 12.14 12.03
CA GLN A 182 -20.72 11.46 13.32
C GLN A 182 -20.95 12.43 14.48
N SER A 183 -21.85 12.05 15.40
CA SER A 183 -22.09 12.78 16.65
C SER A 183 -21.01 12.46 17.70
N GLU A 184 -20.63 13.43 18.53
CA GLU A 184 -19.65 13.23 19.63
C GLU A 184 -20.14 12.24 20.71
N ILE A 185 -21.47 12.13 20.89
CA ILE A 185 -22.07 11.36 21.98
C ILE A 185 -22.42 9.97 21.46
N VAL A 186 -21.46 9.05 21.51
CA VAL A 186 -21.70 7.65 21.16
C VAL A 186 -21.08 6.76 22.23
N PRO A 187 -21.81 5.76 22.75
CA PRO A 187 -21.18 4.68 23.49
C PRO A 187 -20.18 3.96 22.59
N ASP A 188 -18.93 3.90 23.03
CA ASP A 188 -17.78 3.30 22.32
C ASP A 188 -17.44 3.95 20.96
N PRO A 189 -16.79 5.13 20.97
CA PRO A 189 -16.39 5.83 19.74
C PRO A 189 -15.39 5.03 18.90
N GLU A 190 -14.57 4.19 19.54
CA GLU A 190 -13.57 3.41 18.82
C GLU A 190 -14.21 2.29 17.99
N GLU A 191 -15.14 1.51 18.56
CA GLU A 191 -15.83 0.45 17.79
C GLU A 191 -16.70 1.03 16.68
N ARG A 192 -17.32 2.21 16.90
CA ARG A 192 -18.04 2.92 15.83
C ARG A 192 -17.10 3.34 14.70
N LEU A 193 -15.90 3.84 15.02
CA LEU A 193 -14.90 4.16 14.01
C LEU A 193 -14.45 2.94 13.23
N HIS A 194 -14.24 1.81 13.90
CA HIS A 194 -13.86 0.57 13.22
C HIS A 194 -14.91 0.13 12.19
N ARG A 195 -16.20 0.22 12.55
CA ARG A 195 -17.30 -0.06 11.61
C ARG A 195 -17.32 0.92 10.45
N LEU A 196 -17.20 2.22 10.73
CA LEU A 196 -17.18 3.24 9.69
C LEU A 196 -16.02 3.04 8.70
N LEU A 197 -14.82 2.73 9.19
CA LEU A 197 -13.65 2.47 8.35
C LEU A 197 -13.78 1.19 7.54
N ALA A 198 -14.44 0.16 8.09
CA ALA A 198 -14.75 -1.06 7.35
C ALA A 198 -15.79 -0.80 6.25
N GLU A 199 -16.85 -0.05 6.54
CA GLU A 199 -17.89 0.35 5.58
C GLU A 199 -17.32 1.21 4.45
N LEU A 200 -16.36 2.09 4.76
CA LEU A 200 -15.65 2.90 3.77
C LEU A 200 -14.60 2.12 2.97
N ASN A 201 -14.33 0.85 3.30
CA ASN A 201 -13.24 0.07 2.71
C ASN A 201 -11.86 0.74 2.84
N TYR A 202 -11.57 1.26 4.04
CA TYR A 202 -10.33 1.96 4.36
C TYR A 202 -9.14 1.01 4.55
N ASN A 203 -8.63 0.46 3.45
CA ASN A 203 -7.53 -0.51 3.40
C ASN A 203 -6.12 0.09 3.60
N ASP A 204 -5.98 1.10 4.47
CA ASP A 204 -4.67 1.68 4.82
C ASP A 204 -3.85 0.73 5.71
N LEU A 205 -2.61 0.43 5.33
CA LEU A 205 -1.75 -0.51 6.08
C LEU A 205 -1.47 -0.07 7.52
N ARG A 206 -1.46 1.23 7.82
CA ARG A 206 -1.25 1.72 9.19
C ARG A 206 -2.46 1.41 10.06
N TYR A 207 -3.66 1.50 9.49
CA TYR A 207 -4.88 1.08 10.17
C TYR A 207 -4.92 -0.44 10.38
N ILE A 208 -4.53 -1.21 9.36
CA ILE A 208 -4.47 -2.68 9.46
C ILE A 208 -3.48 -3.08 10.56
N GLY A 209 -2.29 -2.49 10.59
CA GLY A 209 -1.30 -2.72 11.65
C GLY A 209 -1.83 -2.34 13.05
N TYR A 210 -2.62 -1.26 13.15
CA TYR A 210 -3.30 -0.89 14.39
C TYR A 210 -4.28 -1.99 14.86
N VAL A 211 -5.16 -2.47 13.97
CA VAL A 211 -6.13 -3.52 14.26
C VAL A 211 -5.43 -4.83 14.64
N GLN A 212 -4.40 -5.23 13.89
CA GLN A 212 -3.61 -6.42 14.17
C GLN A 212 -2.97 -6.35 15.56
N LYS A 213 -2.38 -5.21 15.93
CA LYS A 213 -1.81 -5.02 17.26
C LYS A 213 -2.87 -5.10 18.35
N LYS A 214 -4.00 -4.41 18.19
CA LYS A 214 -5.12 -4.45 19.15
C LYS A 214 -5.62 -5.88 19.38
N ILE A 215 -5.72 -6.66 18.32
CA ILE A 215 -6.10 -8.08 18.41
C ILE A 215 -4.99 -8.89 19.09
N ALA A 216 -3.73 -8.69 18.74
CA ALA A 216 -2.60 -9.37 19.39
C ALA A 216 -2.55 -9.10 20.90
N ASP A 217 -2.71 -7.84 21.31
CA ASP A 217 -2.76 -7.42 22.72
C ASP A 217 -3.96 -8.06 23.45
N ARG A 218 -5.12 -8.19 22.78
CA ARG A 218 -6.30 -8.88 23.33
C ARG A 218 -6.07 -10.39 23.51
N LEU A 219 -5.30 -11.01 22.63
CA LEU A 219 -5.00 -12.44 22.65
C LEU A 219 -3.83 -12.78 23.60
N ASP A 220 -3.17 -11.77 24.17
CA ASP A 220 -2.05 -11.98 25.09
C ASP A 220 -2.50 -12.73 26.35
N GLY A 221 -1.67 -13.66 26.80
CA GLY A 221 -1.98 -14.53 27.95
C GLY A 221 -3.03 -15.63 27.73
N MET A 222 -3.73 -15.67 26.58
CA MET A 222 -4.69 -16.73 26.27
C MET A 222 -3.99 -18.04 25.84
N THR A 223 -4.59 -19.18 26.19
CA THR A 223 -4.17 -20.49 25.67
C THR A 223 -4.46 -20.61 24.17
N THR A 224 -3.80 -21.54 23.48
CA THR A 224 -4.00 -21.76 22.02
C THR A 224 -5.48 -22.01 21.66
N THR A 225 -6.22 -22.74 22.50
CA THR A 225 -7.65 -23.04 22.28
C THR A 225 -8.52 -21.79 22.45
N GLU A 226 -8.27 -21.00 23.50
CA GLU A 226 -8.97 -19.73 23.73
C GLU A 226 -8.72 -18.73 22.60
N ARG A 227 -7.45 -18.61 22.17
CA ARG A 227 -7.06 -17.76 21.03
C ARG A 227 -7.81 -18.15 19.76
N ALA A 228 -7.86 -19.45 19.46
CA ALA A 228 -8.59 -19.93 18.28
C ALA A 228 -10.10 -19.64 18.37
N GLY A 229 -10.70 -19.74 19.57
CA GLY A 229 -12.09 -19.36 19.80
C GLY A 229 -12.34 -17.87 19.55
N GLU A 230 -11.51 -17.01 20.14
CA GLU A 230 -11.62 -15.56 20.00
C GLU A 230 -11.40 -15.10 18.56
N LEU A 231 -10.38 -15.62 17.87
CA LEU A 231 -10.12 -15.32 16.45
C LEU A 231 -11.30 -15.69 15.54
N LYS A 232 -12.01 -16.79 15.83
CA LYS A 232 -13.24 -17.16 15.09
C LYS A 232 -14.34 -16.11 15.30
N VAL A 233 -14.53 -15.63 16.51
CA VAL A 233 -15.51 -14.57 16.82
C VAL A 233 -15.14 -13.27 16.13
N LEU A 234 -13.86 -12.87 16.17
CA LEU A 234 -13.38 -11.66 15.50
C LEU A 234 -13.56 -11.74 13.98
N LYS A 235 -13.32 -12.89 13.37
CA LYS A 235 -13.53 -13.10 11.93
C LYS A 235 -14.98 -12.83 11.49
N LEU A 236 -15.96 -13.14 12.34
CA LEU A 236 -17.37 -12.87 12.04
C LEU A 236 -17.71 -11.37 11.99
N ARG A 237 -16.86 -10.50 12.54
CA ARG A 237 -17.06 -9.03 12.49
C ARG A 237 -16.70 -8.41 11.14
N TYR A 238 -16.05 -9.15 10.25
CA TYR A 238 -15.61 -8.67 8.94
C TYR A 238 -16.29 -9.49 7.82
N PRO A 239 -17.62 -9.37 7.63
CA PRO A 239 -18.34 -10.15 6.63
C PRO A 239 -17.93 -9.72 5.23
N THR A 240 -17.54 -10.67 4.37
CA THR A 240 -17.23 -10.42 2.96
C THR A 240 -18.49 -10.01 2.21
N GLY A 241 -18.60 -8.72 1.85
CA GLY A 241 -19.73 -8.17 1.12
C GLY A 241 -19.29 -7.25 -0.02
N ALA A 242 -20.24 -6.76 -0.80
CA ALA A 242 -19.98 -5.70 -1.77
C ALA A 242 -19.61 -4.42 -1.00
N LEU A 243 -18.36 -3.99 -1.16
CA LEU A 243 -17.83 -2.78 -0.53
C LEU A 243 -17.75 -1.64 -1.55
N PRO A 244 -17.76 -0.38 -1.10
CA PRO A 244 -17.38 0.73 -1.95
C PRO A 244 -15.93 0.59 -2.43
N PRO A 245 -15.51 1.40 -3.44
CA PRO A 245 -14.13 1.47 -3.87
C PRO A 245 -13.17 1.66 -2.69
N ALA A 246 -12.10 0.87 -2.66
CA ALA A 246 -11.13 0.88 -1.56
C ALA A 246 -10.31 2.18 -1.55
N CYS A 247 -9.87 2.62 -0.37
CA CYS A 247 -8.98 3.80 -0.24
C CYS A 247 -7.77 3.73 -1.17
N TYR A 248 -7.16 2.54 -1.26
CA TYR A 248 -6.08 2.20 -2.17
C TYR A 248 -6.56 1.12 -3.14
N PRO A 249 -6.99 1.48 -4.36
CA PRO A 249 -7.71 0.60 -5.28
C PRO A 249 -6.83 -0.51 -5.87
N GLY A 250 -5.51 -0.39 -5.78
CA GLY A 250 -4.56 -1.44 -6.18
C GLY A 250 -4.32 -2.52 -5.12
N TRP A 251 -4.93 -2.40 -3.95
CA TRP A 251 -4.78 -3.33 -2.83
C TRP A 251 -6.09 -4.09 -2.57
N PRO A 252 -6.03 -5.26 -1.91
CA PRO A 252 -7.24 -5.94 -1.47
C PRO A 252 -8.07 -5.06 -0.54
N SER A 253 -9.36 -5.35 -0.44
CA SER A 253 -10.25 -4.67 0.49
C SER A 253 -9.82 -4.87 1.94
N ILE A 254 -10.24 -3.96 2.81
CA ILE A 254 -9.95 -4.05 4.24
C ILE A 254 -10.44 -5.38 4.86
N GLN A 255 -11.59 -5.87 4.38
CA GLN A 255 -12.17 -7.13 4.82
C GLN A 255 -11.35 -8.33 4.36
N GLU A 256 -10.89 -8.34 3.10
CA GLU A 256 -10.01 -9.39 2.59
C GLU A 256 -8.68 -9.42 3.34
N MET A 257 -8.07 -8.26 3.58
CA MET A 257 -6.78 -8.16 4.30
C MET A 257 -6.90 -8.67 5.74
N LEU A 258 -7.92 -8.22 6.48
CA LEU A 258 -8.13 -8.65 7.87
C LEU A 258 -8.57 -10.11 7.96
N THR A 259 -9.47 -10.56 7.08
CA THR A 259 -9.93 -11.96 7.08
C THR A 259 -8.81 -12.91 6.66
N GLY A 260 -8.00 -12.54 5.67
CA GLY A 260 -6.82 -13.29 5.25
C GLY A 260 -5.85 -13.48 6.41
N TRP A 261 -5.46 -12.39 7.06
CA TRP A 261 -4.59 -12.43 8.24
C TRP A 261 -5.18 -13.24 9.40
N LEU A 262 -6.47 -13.06 9.72
CA LEU A 262 -7.14 -13.84 10.77
C LEU A 262 -7.16 -15.35 10.47
N ASN A 263 -7.28 -15.74 9.19
CA ASN A 263 -7.20 -17.14 8.80
C ASN A 263 -5.80 -17.72 9.01
N GLU A 264 -4.75 -16.95 8.71
CA GLU A 264 -3.37 -17.35 8.96
C GLU A 264 -3.12 -17.56 10.46
N GLU A 265 -3.54 -16.61 11.31
CA GLU A 265 -3.44 -16.74 12.77
C GLU A 265 -4.21 -17.95 13.31
N LEU A 266 -5.40 -18.22 12.77
CA LEU A 266 -6.18 -19.43 13.11
C LEU A 266 -5.45 -20.71 12.72
N GLN A 267 -4.84 -20.75 11.53
CA GLN A 267 -4.07 -21.93 11.08
C GLN A 267 -2.85 -22.17 11.97
N LEU A 268 -2.15 -21.11 12.39
CA LEU A 268 -1.04 -21.22 13.33
C LEU A 268 -1.49 -21.79 14.67
N CYS A 269 -2.64 -21.35 15.20
CA CYS A 269 -3.19 -21.92 16.43
C CYS A 269 -3.51 -23.42 16.27
N VAL A 270 -4.10 -23.82 15.14
CA VAL A 270 -4.41 -25.24 14.86
C VAL A 270 -3.12 -26.09 14.77
N GLN A 271 -2.08 -25.59 14.10
CA GLN A 271 -0.81 -26.29 13.99
C GLN A 271 -0.10 -26.44 15.34
N GLN A 272 -0.15 -25.40 16.18
CA GLN A 272 0.38 -25.43 17.54
C GLN A 272 -0.37 -26.44 18.41
N ALA A 273 -1.70 -26.43 18.37
CA ALA A 273 -2.53 -27.38 19.12
C ALA A 273 -2.25 -28.83 18.68
N ALA A 274 -2.19 -29.09 17.38
CA ALA A 274 -1.89 -30.41 16.83
C ALA A 274 -0.48 -30.91 17.20
N SER A 275 0.49 -30.00 17.38
CA SER A 275 1.85 -30.32 17.83
C SER A 275 1.89 -30.71 19.30
N VAL A 276 1.04 -30.09 20.13
CA VAL A 276 0.93 -30.40 21.57
C VAL A 276 0.18 -31.72 21.80
N GLU A 277 -0.96 -31.94 21.12
CA GLU A 277 -1.79 -33.13 21.33
C GLU A 277 -1.18 -34.42 20.79
N ASN A 278 -0.44 -34.36 19.67
CA ASN A 278 0.13 -35.58 19.09
C ASN A 278 1.43 -36.03 19.74
N GLY A 279 2.04 -35.24 20.66
CA GLY A 279 3.39 -35.50 21.15
C GLY A 279 4.43 -35.69 20.03
N LYS A 280 4.07 -35.35 18.79
CA LYS A 280 4.92 -35.45 17.61
C LYS A 280 5.93 -34.35 17.77
N ALA A 281 7.07 -34.70 18.38
CA ALA A 281 8.25 -33.88 18.40
C ALA A 281 8.41 -33.28 17.00
N ALA A 282 8.41 -31.94 16.92
CA ALA A 282 8.59 -31.23 15.66
C ALA A 282 9.67 -31.93 14.84
N GLU A 283 9.36 -32.24 13.59
CA GLU A 283 10.25 -33.02 12.74
C GLU A 283 11.62 -32.34 12.70
N LYS A 284 12.60 -32.97 13.36
CA LYS A 284 13.92 -32.35 13.53
C LYS A 284 14.67 -32.41 12.22
N MET A 285 15.20 -31.28 11.79
CA MET A 285 16.06 -31.23 10.61
C MET A 285 17.32 -32.06 10.88
N HIS A 286 17.57 -33.08 10.07
CA HIS A 286 18.72 -33.96 10.22
C HIS A 286 19.95 -33.42 9.50
N PHE A 287 21.04 -33.21 10.24
CA PHE A 287 22.33 -32.80 9.69
C PHE A 287 23.33 -33.95 9.76
N ASP A 288 24.01 -34.22 8.64
CA ASP A 288 25.14 -35.17 8.60
C ASP A 288 26.44 -34.54 9.15
N LEU A 289 26.34 -33.94 10.33
CA LEU A 289 27.43 -33.29 11.07
C LEU A 289 27.44 -33.81 12.51
N SER A 290 28.55 -33.69 13.23
CA SER A 290 28.58 -33.88 14.68
C SER A 290 28.04 -32.64 15.39
N VAL A 291 27.66 -32.79 16.66
CA VAL A 291 27.26 -31.65 17.50
C VAL A 291 28.37 -30.60 17.60
N SER A 292 29.65 -31.01 17.65
CA SER A 292 30.80 -30.10 17.69
C SER A 292 30.94 -29.25 16.43
N HIS A 293 30.85 -29.86 15.24
CA HIS A 293 30.89 -29.13 13.96
C HIS A 293 29.69 -28.18 13.85
N LEU A 294 28.50 -28.65 14.25
CA LEU A 294 27.28 -27.86 14.22
C LEU A 294 27.37 -26.64 15.15
N ALA A 295 27.82 -26.85 16.40
CA ALA A 295 28.02 -25.79 17.38
C ALA A 295 29.01 -24.73 16.87
N PHE A 296 30.10 -25.16 16.21
CA PHE A 296 31.08 -24.24 15.66
C PHE A 296 30.53 -23.42 14.47
N ILE A 297 29.75 -24.02 13.58
CA ILE A 297 29.06 -23.27 12.50
C ILE A 297 28.14 -22.21 13.09
N PHE A 298 27.34 -22.57 14.11
CA PHE A 298 26.46 -21.60 14.76
C PHE A 298 27.22 -20.50 15.52
N LYS A 299 28.41 -20.82 16.05
CA LYS A 299 29.32 -19.82 16.62
C LYS A 299 29.75 -18.80 15.58
N LEU A 300 30.14 -19.25 14.38
CA LEU A 300 30.50 -18.35 13.28
C LEU A 300 29.30 -17.47 12.88
N PHE A 301 28.10 -18.04 12.74
CA PHE A 301 26.89 -17.25 12.42
C PHE A 301 26.55 -16.22 13.50
N TYR A 302 26.75 -16.56 14.77
CA TYR A 302 26.56 -15.64 15.87
C TYR A 302 27.59 -14.49 15.85
N GLN A 303 28.86 -14.80 15.57
CA GLN A 303 29.93 -13.81 15.45
C GLN A 303 29.72 -12.85 14.28
N GLU A 304 29.16 -13.35 13.17
CA GLU A 304 28.74 -12.55 12.00
C GLU A 304 27.38 -11.85 12.20
N LYS A 305 26.81 -11.89 13.42
CA LYS A 305 25.57 -11.20 13.81
C LYS A 305 24.33 -11.58 12.97
N LEU A 306 24.29 -12.81 12.44
CA LEU A 306 23.15 -13.29 11.63
C LEU A 306 21.86 -13.49 12.45
N PHE A 307 21.94 -13.54 13.78
CA PHE A 307 20.79 -13.79 14.67
C PHE A 307 20.21 -12.51 15.32
N GLY A 308 20.59 -11.32 14.85
CA GLY A 308 20.05 -10.05 15.37
C GLY A 308 20.27 -9.89 16.88
N THR A 309 19.17 -9.72 17.63
CA THR A 309 19.17 -9.50 19.09
C THR A 309 18.98 -10.77 19.92
N ALA A 310 19.07 -11.96 19.31
CA ALA A 310 18.88 -13.22 20.02
C ALA A 310 19.99 -13.49 21.05
N THR A 311 19.59 -13.92 22.26
CA THR A 311 20.51 -14.36 23.31
C THR A 311 21.10 -15.74 22.98
N LEU A 312 22.30 -16.05 23.47
CA LEU A 312 22.88 -17.40 23.30
C LEU A 312 22.00 -18.49 23.92
N THR A 313 21.36 -18.21 25.05
CA THR A 313 20.45 -19.15 25.72
C THR A 313 19.24 -19.49 24.85
N SER A 314 18.60 -18.48 24.23
CA SER A 314 17.48 -18.71 23.30
C SER A 314 17.95 -19.44 22.04
N LEU A 315 19.14 -19.10 21.54
CA LEU A 315 19.75 -19.75 20.39
C LEU A 315 19.97 -21.25 20.65
N PHE A 316 20.55 -21.62 21.79
CA PHE A 316 20.79 -23.03 22.12
C PHE A 316 19.50 -23.83 22.25
N ARG A 317 18.45 -23.27 22.86
CA ARG A 317 17.13 -23.94 22.93
C ARG A 317 16.51 -24.13 21.55
N MET A 318 16.56 -23.11 20.70
CA MET A 318 16.03 -23.19 19.34
C MET A 318 16.74 -24.27 18.52
N ILE A 319 18.08 -24.28 18.51
CA ILE A 319 18.85 -25.25 17.72
C ILE A 319 18.66 -26.68 18.24
N SER A 320 18.76 -26.90 19.56
CA SER A 320 18.58 -28.24 20.16
C SER A 320 17.17 -28.80 19.99
N GLY A 321 16.17 -27.91 19.95
CA GLY A 321 14.78 -28.26 19.66
C GLY A 321 14.56 -28.67 18.21
N GLY A 322 15.13 -27.93 17.26
CA GLY A 322 14.86 -28.09 15.83
C GLY A 322 15.81 -29.03 15.06
N VAL A 323 16.94 -29.44 15.64
CA VAL A 323 18.00 -30.14 14.92
C VAL A 323 18.29 -31.53 15.49
N SER A 324 18.51 -32.49 14.60
CA SER A 324 19.16 -33.77 14.88
C SER A 324 20.47 -33.88 14.11
N THR A 325 21.39 -34.69 14.62
CA THR A 325 22.72 -34.90 14.02
C THR A 325 22.91 -36.36 13.63
N LYS A 326 23.94 -36.65 12.81
CA LYS A 326 24.31 -38.00 12.39
C LYS A 326 24.35 -39.02 13.54
N ARG A 327 24.85 -38.59 14.71
CA ARG A 327 25.07 -39.47 15.88
C ARG A 327 24.08 -39.24 17.03
N GLN A 328 23.35 -38.13 17.05
CA GLN A 328 22.43 -37.79 18.14
C GLN A 328 21.13 -37.24 17.58
N LEU A 329 20.05 -38.01 17.75
CA LEU A 329 18.68 -37.62 17.41
C LEU A 329 18.18 -36.48 18.30
N THR A 330 18.63 -36.46 19.55
CA THR A 330 18.32 -35.43 20.55
C THR A 330 19.61 -34.74 20.98
N VAL A 331 19.82 -33.54 20.45
CA VAL A 331 20.87 -32.64 20.94
C VAL A 331 20.31 -31.91 22.17
N SER A 332 21.04 -31.84 23.27
CA SER A 332 20.62 -31.05 24.44
C SER A 332 21.20 -29.64 24.35
N PRO A 333 20.51 -28.61 24.90
CA PRO A 333 21.07 -27.27 24.97
C PRO A 333 22.43 -27.23 25.68
N GLY A 334 22.61 -28.08 26.70
CA GLY A 334 23.85 -28.17 27.49
C GLY A 334 25.02 -28.75 26.70
N SER A 335 24.80 -29.82 25.93
CA SER A 335 25.86 -30.39 25.09
C SER A 335 26.25 -29.42 23.98
N LEU A 336 25.27 -28.79 23.34
CA LEU A 336 25.52 -27.78 22.31
C LEU A 336 26.28 -26.56 22.86
N SER A 337 25.89 -26.07 24.05
CA SER A 337 26.57 -24.96 24.73
C SER A 337 28.03 -25.30 25.05
N LYS A 338 28.29 -26.50 25.59
CA LYS A 338 29.66 -26.95 25.88
C LYS A 338 30.53 -26.91 24.62
N GLU A 339 30.08 -27.58 23.55
CA GLU A 339 30.80 -27.65 22.27
C GLU A 339 30.99 -26.26 21.61
N PHE A 340 30.05 -25.35 21.80
CA PHE A 340 30.15 -23.98 21.31
C PHE A 340 31.34 -23.21 21.92
N TYR A 341 31.61 -23.43 23.21
CA TYR A 341 32.73 -22.78 23.89
C TYR A 341 34.05 -23.56 23.76
N SER A 342 34.00 -24.90 23.69
CA SER A 342 35.18 -25.76 23.65
C SER A 342 35.55 -26.26 22.25
N VAL A 343 35.77 -25.35 21.31
CA VAL A 343 36.12 -25.70 19.93
C VAL A 343 37.58 -26.13 19.82
N ASP A 344 37.82 -27.35 19.36
CA ASP A 344 39.17 -27.85 19.08
C ASP A 344 39.62 -27.57 17.62
N GLN A 345 40.94 -27.64 17.39
CA GLN A 345 41.54 -27.34 16.09
C GLN A 345 41.10 -28.31 14.99
N GLN A 346 40.79 -29.57 15.31
CA GLN A 346 40.33 -30.56 14.33
C GLN A 346 38.90 -30.24 13.90
N THR A 347 38.01 -29.92 14.83
CA THR A 347 36.64 -29.43 14.54
C THR A 347 36.70 -28.19 13.64
N ALA A 348 37.59 -27.24 13.95
CA ALA A 348 37.77 -26.03 13.15
C ALA A 348 38.28 -26.34 11.72
N ALA A 349 39.27 -27.24 11.57
CA ALA A 349 39.78 -27.65 10.27
C ALA A 349 38.68 -28.32 9.43
N ARG A 350 37.88 -29.22 10.02
CA ARG A 350 36.78 -29.90 9.32
C ARG A 350 35.68 -28.94 8.86
N VAL A 351 35.30 -27.97 9.70
CA VAL A 351 34.32 -26.95 9.33
C VAL A 351 34.87 -26.02 8.25
N ARG A 352 36.15 -25.63 8.33
CA ARG A 352 36.82 -24.86 7.27
C ARG A 352 36.75 -25.58 5.93
N ASP A 353 37.10 -26.86 5.88
CA ASP A 353 37.06 -27.64 4.65
C ASP A 353 35.62 -27.78 4.10
N LEU A 354 34.62 -27.88 4.98
CA LEU A 354 33.20 -27.86 4.59
C LEU A 354 32.83 -26.51 3.94
N LEU A 355 33.16 -25.39 4.59
CA LEU A 355 32.86 -24.04 4.08
C LEU A 355 33.58 -23.76 2.77
N GLN A 356 34.86 -24.17 2.62
CA GLN A 356 35.61 -24.05 1.37
C GLN A 356 34.95 -24.83 0.23
N ARG A 357 34.42 -26.03 0.49
CA ARG A 357 33.64 -26.78 -0.51
C ARG A 357 32.35 -26.05 -0.89
N MET A 358 31.66 -25.41 0.06
CA MET A 358 30.46 -24.60 -0.23
C MET A 358 30.81 -23.37 -1.07
N ILE A 359 31.87 -22.64 -0.73
CA ILE A 359 32.37 -21.50 -1.51
C ILE A 359 32.73 -21.94 -2.93
N SER A 360 33.43 -23.08 -3.07
CA SER A 360 33.80 -23.62 -4.39
C SER A 360 32.57 -23.93 -5.25
N ARG A 361 31.49 -24.47 -4.64
CA ARG A 361 30.22 -24.72 -5.33
C ARG A 361 29.53 -23.42 -5.75
N ILE A 362 29.51 -22.42 -4.88
CA ILE A 362 28.96 -21.09 -5.20
C ILE A 362 29.72 -20.48 -6.38
N ASN A 363 31.05 -20.47 -6.32
CA ASN A 363 31.89 -19.95 -7.40
C ASN A 363 31.64 -20.66 -8.73
N ARG A 364 31.54 -22.00 -8.70
CA ARG A 364 31.24 -22.78 -9.92
C ARG A 364 29.86 -22.46 -10.50
N ASN A 365 28.84 -22.33 -9.66
CA ASN A 365 27.46 -22.20 -10.11
C ASN A 365 27.06 -20.77 -10.48
N PHE A 366 27.64 -19.76 -9.81
CA PHE A 366 27.22 -18.37 -9.95
C PHE A 366 28.33 -17.44 -10.44
N PHE A 367 29.60 -17.85 -10.38
CA PHE A 367 30.75 -17.04 -10.79
C PHE A 367 31.74 -17.82 -11.68
N PRO A 368 31.29 -18.38 -12.82
CA PRO A 368 32.08 -19.31 -13.63
C PRO A 368 33.40 -18.71 -14.15
N VAL A 369 33.46 -17.39 -14.35
CA VAL A 369 34.68 -16.68 -14.80
C VAL A 369 35.80 -16.70 -13.74
N LEU A 370 35.44 -16.59 -12.45
CA LEU A 370 36.41 -16.68 -11.33
C LEU A 370 36.88 -18.13 -11.10
N ALA A 371 36.04 -19.11 -11.41
CA ALA A 371 36.41 -20.52 -11.37
C ALA A 371 37.44 -20.87 -12.48
N ALA A 372 37.33 -20.28 -13.67
CA ALA A 372 38.30 -20.46 -14.74
C ALA A 372 39.66 -19.80 -14.42
N ALA A 373 39.66 -18.61 -13.80
CA ALA A 373 40.89 -17.89 -13.43
C ALA A 373 41.68 -18.57 -12.30
N SER A 374 41.00 -19.13 -11.30
CA SER A 374 41.67 -19.85 -10.20
C SER A 374 42.30 -21.17 -10.64
N ALA A 375 41.71 -21.87 -11.63
CA ALA A 375 42.31 -23.04 -12.27
C ALA A 375 43.56 -22.69 -13.08
N ALA A 376 43.58 -21.53 -13.77
CA ALA A 376 44.75 -21.07 -14.52
C ALA A 376 45.93 -20.68 -13.62
N CYS A 377 45.69 -20.07 -12.44
CA CYS A 377 46.75 -19.73 -11.49
C CYS A 377 47.44 -20.96 -10.86
N HIS A 378 46.71 -22.04 -10.59
CA HIS A 378 47.33 -23.27 -10.06
C HIS A 378 48.21 -24.00 -11.10
N PHE A 379 47.93 -23.85 -12.39
CA PHE A 379 48.76 -24.42 -13.46
C PHE A 379 50.13 -23.72 -13.59
N PHE A 380 50.24 -22.45 -13.22
CA PHE A 380 51.50 -21.70 -13.29
C PHE A 380 52.44 -21.87 -12.10
N GLN A 381 52.00 -22.50 -11.00
CA GLN A 381 52.84 -22.75 -9.81
C GLN A 381 53.50 -24.13 -9.77
N GLY A 382 53.24 -25.01 -10.75
CA GLY A 382 53.84 -26.36 -10.83
C GLY A 382 54.95 -26.51 -11.88
N SER A 383 55.43 -25.41 -12.45
CA SER A 383 56.44 -25.41 -13.53
C SER A 383 57.65 -24.53 -13.16
N TRP A 384 58.33 -24.86 -12.05
CA TRP A 384 59.71 -24.43 -11.75
C TRP A 384 60.39 -25.49 -10.89
#